data_AF-X6CIV9-F1
#
_entry.id   AF-X6CIV9-F1
#
_cell.length_a   1.000
_cell.length_b   1.000
_cell.length_c   1.000
_cell.angle_alpha   90.00
_cell.angle_beta   90.00
_cell.angle_gamma   90.00
#
_symmetry.space_group_name_H-M   'P 1'
#
loop_
_entity.id
_entity.type
_entity.pdbx_description
1 polymer ?
#
loop_
_entity_poly.entity_id
_entity_poly.type
_entity_poly.pdbx_seq_one_letter_code
_entity_poly.pdbx_strand_id
1 'polypeptide(L)'
;MLAYKRGEPRVCSMVKPPSPEEEDRRRICRERKTLIAERVEHVNRIKGLLFAQGVGDYEPLRRDRRARLEDLQTGDGRALPFHLKAQVVRELDRLELILEQLQKVEAARDGRAVRSSPSNTGSAEAKSREQSVRQSRTSE
;
A
#
# COMPACT_ATOMS: atom_id res chain seq x y z
N MET A 1 16.87 -9.98 30.95
CA MET A 1 16.31 -8.88 31.79
C MET A 1 17.35 -8.34 32.80
N LEU A 2 18.57 -7.99 32.36
CA LEU A 2 19.59 -7.43 33.26
C LEU A 2 19.86 -5.94 32.99
N ALA A 3 19.95 -5.53 31.72
CA ALA A 3 20.20 -4.14 31.33
C ALA A 3 19.08 -3.15 31.75
N TYR A 4 17.80 -3.53 31.60
CA TYR A 4 16.67 -2.71 32.04
C TYR A 4 16.66 -2.48 33.56
N LYS A 5 16.94 -3.53 34.35
CA LYS A 5 17.04 -3.43 35.82
C LYS A 5 18.27 -2.63 36.29
N ARG A 6 19.32 -2.54 35.45
CA ARG A 6 20.53 -1.74 35.68
C ARG A 6 20.40 -0.28 35.22
N GLY A 7 19.25 0.12 34.67
CA GLY A 7 18.99 1.50 34.26
C GLY A 7 19.78 1.95 33.03
N GLU A 8 20.31 1.02 32.23
CA GLU A 8 21.09 1.32 31.03
C GLU A 8 20.18 1.83 29.90
N PRO A 9 20.09 3.15 29.65
CA PRO A 9 19.03 3.74 28.82
C PRO A 9 19.20 3.45 27.32
N ARG A 10 20.40 3.00 26.93
CA ARG A 10 20.78 2.76 25.52
C ARG A 10 20.45 1.34 25.05
N VAL A 11 20.07 0.43 25.96
CA VAL A 11 19.93 -1.00 25.67
C VAL A 11 18.46 -1.47 25.70
N CYS A 12 17.61 -0.86 26.53
CA CYS A 12 16.18 -1.17 26.58
C CYS A 12 15.35 0.11 26.78
N SER A 13 14.41 0.39 25.87
CA SER A 13 13.35 1.38 26.09
C SER A 13 12.03 0.67 26.44
N MET A 14 11.31 1.19 27.43
CA MET A 14 9.97 0.68 27.74
C MET A 14 8.99 1.17 26.69
N VAL A 15 8.47 0.24 25.89
CA VAL A 15 7.41 0.54 24.91
C VAL A 15 6.08 0.60 25.66
N LYS A 16 5.40 1.74 25.58
CA LYS A 16 4.00 1.84 26.03
C LYS A 16 3.13 1.04 25.05
N PRO A 17 2.39 0.03 25.52
CA PRO A 17 1.49 -0.71 24.64
C PRO A 17 0.41 0.24 24.10
N PRO A 18 0.09 0.16 22.79
CA PRO A 18 -0.97 0.96 22.20
C PRO A 18 -2.32 0.65 22.84
N SER A 19 -3.22 1.64 22.91
CA SER A 19 -4.60 1.38 23.33
C SER A 19 -5.33 0.48 22.32
N PRO A 20 -6.43 -0.19 22.71
CA PRO A 20 -7.25 -0.98 21.79
C PRO A 20 -7.69 -0.20 20.54
N GLU A 21 -8.05 1.08 20.69
CA GLU A 21 -8.41 1.96 19.58
C GLU A 21 -7.21 2.29 18.68
N GLU A 22 -6.01 2.44 19.26
CA GLU A 22 -4.78 2.67 18.48
C GLU A 22 -4.38 1.44 17.67
N GLU A 23 -4.58 0.24 18.25
CA GLU A 23 -4.33 -1.01 17.55
C GLU A 23 -5.38 -1.26 16.46
N ASP A 24 -6.65 -0.93 16.72
CA ASP A 24 -7.71 -0.98 15.71
C ASP A 24 -7.41 -0.02 14.54
N ARG A 25 -6.90 1.19 14.83
CA ARG A 25 -6.45 2.12 13.78
C ARG A 25 -5.40 1.52 12.85
N ARG A 26 -4.52 0.64 13.35
CA ARG A 26 -3.49 -0.04 12.55
C ARG A 26 -4.04 -1.15 11.66
N ARG A 27 -5.25 -1.66 11.91
CA ARG A 27 -5.87 -2.75 11.12
C ARG A 27 -6.04 -2.36 9.65
N ILE A 28 -6.50 -1.13 9.37
CA ILE A 28 -6.71 -0.62 7.99
C ILE A 28 -5.43 -0.73 7.16
N CYS A 29 -4.27 -0.35 7.73
CA CYS A 29 -3.00 -0.42 7.01
C CYS A 29 -2.57 -1.86 6.73
N ARG A 30 -2.84 -2.78 7.66
CA ARG A 30 -2.50 -4.21 7.49
C ARG A 30 -3.42 -4.87 6.47
N GLU A 31 -4.72 -4.63 6.57
CA GLU A 31 -5.72 -5.10 5.61
C GLU A 31 -5.38 -4.63 4.19
N ARG A 32 -5.07 -3.34 4.01
CA ARG A 32 -4.62 -2.81 2.72
C ARG A 32 -3.40 -3.56 2.19
N LYS A 33 -2.42 -3.87 3.05
CA LYS A 33 -1.22 -4.61 2.65
C LYS A 33 -1.57 -6.02 2.17
N THR A 34 -2.47 -6.70 2.86
CA THR A 34 -2.98 -8.03 2.46
C THR A 34 -3.69 -7.96 1.12
N LEU A 35 -4.64 -7.04 0.95
CA LEU A 35 -5.39 -6.87 -0.31
C LEU A 35 -4.48 -6.55 -1.50
N ILE A 36 -3.41 -5.77 -1.29
CA ILE A 36 -2.41 -5.51 -2.35
C ILE A 36 -1.67 -6.79 -2.74
N ALA A 37 -1.31 -7.63 -1.77
CA ALA A 37 -0.65 -8.91 -2.06
C ALA A 37 -1.57 -9.83 -2.86
N GLU A 38 -2.84 -9.96 -2.46
CA GLU A 38 -3.85 -10.75 -3.16
C GLU A 38 -4.11 -10.21 -4.57
N ARG A 39 -4.20 -8.88 -4.74
CA ARG A 39 -4.30 -8.25 -6.07
C ARG A 39 -3.14 -8.66 -6.98
N VAL A 40 -1.91 -8.62 -6.47
CA VAL A 40 -0.72 -9.03 -7.24
C VAL A 40 -0.78 -10.53 -7.56
N GLU A 41 -1.21 -11.35 -6.61
CA GLU A 41 -1.37 -12.79 -6.81
C GLU A 41 -2.35 -13.11 -7.94
N HIS A 42 -3.56 -12.54 -7.94
CA HIS A 42 -4.54 -12.80 -9.00
C HIS A 42 -4.09 -12.26 -10.36
N VAL A 43 -3.45 -11.09 -10.41
CA VAL A 43 -2.87 -10.57 -11.66
C VAL A 43 -1.84 -11.54 -12.22
N ASN A 44 -0.92 -12.03 -11.36
CA ASN A 44 0.10 -12.97 -11.78
C ASN A 44 -0.48 -14.33 -12.16
N ARG A 45 -1.51 -14.80 -11.46
CA ARG A 45 -2.22 -16.04 -11.78
C ARG A 45 -2.86 -15.97 -13.17
N ILE A 46 -3.57 -14.89 -13.47
CA ILE A 46 -4.19 -14.68 -14.79
C ILE A 46 -3.12 -14.59 -15.87
N LYS A 47 -2.09 -13.75 -15.67
CA LYS A 47 -0.99 -13.62 -16.64
C LYS A 47 -0.28 -14.95 -16.86
N GLY A 48 -0.03 -15.74 -15.82
CA GLY A 48 0.59 -17.06 -15.93
C GLY A 48 -0.25 -18.08 -16.70
N LEU A 49 -1.57 -18.12 -16.46
CA LEU A 49 -2.50 -18.98 -17.22
C LEU A 49 -2.51 -18.66 -18.71
N LEU A 50 -2.50 -17.36 -19.04
CA LEU A 50 -2.53 -16.88 -20.43
C LEU A 50 -1.16 -17.00 -21.12
N PHE A 51 -0.07 -16.81 -20.39
CA PHE A 51 1.29 -16.97 -20.90
C PHE A 51 1.55 -18.41 -21.36
N ALA A 52 1.02 -19.40 -20.65
CA ALA A 52 1.08 -20.81 -21.07
C ALA A 52 0.36 -21.10 -22.40
N GLN A 53 -0.53 -20.20 -22.85
CA GLN A 53 -1.19 -20.26 -24.15
C GLN A 53 -0.53 -19.38 -25.22
N GLY A 54 0.62 -18.77 -24.91
CA GLY A 54 1.32 -17.85 -25.82
C GLY A 54 0.79 -16.42 -25.81
N VAL A 55 -0.02 -16.03 -24.82
CA VAL A 55 -0.56 -14.66 -24.70
C VAL A 55 0.18 -13.88 -23.63
N GLY A 56 0.93 -12.84 -24.03
CA GLY A 56 1.77 -12.04 -23.13
C GLY A 56 1.30 -10.60 -22.89
N ASP A 57 0.45 -10.06 -23.76
CA ASP A 57 0.03 -8.65 -23.77
C ASP A 57 -1.31 -8.39 -23.04
N TYR A 58 -1.87 -9.42 -22.41
CA TYR A 58 -3.11 -9.30 -21.66
C TYR A 58 -2.88 -8.58 -20.33
N GLU A 59 -3.66 -7.52 -20.09
CA GLU A 59 -3.56 -6.69 -18.89
C GLU A 59 -4.84 -6.81 -18.04
N PRO A 60 -4.83 -7.60 -16.95
CA PRO A 60 -6.02 -7.89 -16.14
C PRO A 60 -6.60 -6.66 -15.42
N LEU A 61 -5.82 -5.59 -15.25
CA LEU A 61 -6.26 -4.40 -14.53
C LEU A 61 -7.03 -3.40 -15.40
N ARG A 62 -7.00 -3.57 -16.73
CA ARG A 62 -7.72 -2.69 -17.66
C ARG A 62 -9.23 -2.73 -17.42
N ARG A 63 -9.94 -1.64 -17.72
CA ARG A 63 -11.41 -1.57 -17.53
C ARG A 63 -12.18 -2.51 -18.46
N ASP A 64 -11.67 -2.72 -19.67
CA ASP A 64 -12.24 -3.57 -20.72
C ASP A 64 -11.74 -5.03 -20.67
N ARG A 65 -11.17 -5.46 -19.52
CA ARG A 65 -10.59 -6.80 -19.34
C ARG A 65 -11.49 -7.94 -19.80
N ARG A 66 -12.79 -7.89 -19.47
CA ARG A 66 -13.76 -8.94 -19.83
C ARG A 66 -14.02 -8.99 -21.33
N ALA A 67 -14.24 -7.84 -21.96
CA ALA A 67 -14.41 -7.77 -23.41
C ALA A 67 -13.16 -8.30 -24.14
N ARG A 68 -11.97 -7.89 -23.70
CA ARG A 68 -10.71 -8.40 -24.27
C ARG A 68 -10.54 -9.90 -24.11
N LEU A 69 -11.04 -10.50 -23.02
CA LEU A 69 -10.97 -11.95 -22.80
C LEU A 69 -11.85 -12.72 -23.79
N GLU A 70 -12.97 -12.14 -24.22
CA GLU A 70 -13.87 -12.76 -25.18
C GLU A 70 -13.22 -12.91 -26.56
N ASP A 71 -12.51 -11.88 -27.01
CA ASP A 71 -11.84 -11.81 -28.30
C ASP A 71 -10.41 -12.40 -28.30
N LEU A 72 -9.95 -12.90 -27.14
CA LEU A 72 -8.56 -13.32 -26.96
C LEU A 72 -8.29 -14.65 -27.66
N GLN A 73 -7.24 -14.66 -28.47
CA GLN A 73 -6.72 -15.84 -29.15
C GLN A 73 -5.41 -16.29 -28.50
N THR A 74 -5.17 -17.59 -28.55
CA THR A 74 -3.89 -18.19 -28.17
C THR A 74 -2.80 -17.81 -29.16
N GLY A 75 -1.53 -17.97 -28.82
CA GLY A 75 -0.40 -17.55 -29.66
C GLY A 75 -0.32 -18.27 -31.03
N ASP A 76 -1.03 -19.38 -31.18
CA ASP A 76 -1.21 -20.13 -32.43
C ASP A 76 -2.52 -19.79 -33.18
N GLY A 77 -3.21 -18.71 -32.78
CA GLY A 77 -4.39 -18.17 -33.46
C GLY A 77 -5.71 -18.91 -33.18
N ARG A 78 -5.72 -19.87 -32.25
CA ARG A 78 -6.94 -20.58 -31.85
C ARG A 78 -7.70 -19.79 -30.79
N ALA A 79 -8.98 -20.12 -30.62
CA ALA A 79 -9.75 -19.65 -29.48
C ALA A 79 -9.25 -20.31 -28.18
N LEU A 80 -9.35 -19.58 -27.07
CA LEU A 80 -9.04 -20.11 -25.74
C LEU A 80 -9.89 -21.34 -25.41
N PRO A 81 -9.29 -22.41 -24.86
CA PRO A 81 -10.04 -23.57 -24.38
C PRO A 81 -11.12 -23.18 -23.37
N PHE A 82 -12.32 -23.76 -23.51
CA PHE A 82 -13.51 -23.41 -22.72
C PHE A 82 -13.26 -23.40 -21.20
N HIS A 83 -12.66 -24.47 -20.66
CA HIS A 83 -12.40 -24.58 -19.23
C HIS A 83 -11.34 -23.59 -18.73
N LEU A 84 -10.34 -23.30 -19.57
CA LEU A 84 -9.32 -22.31 -19.24
C LEU A 84 -9.93 -20.91 -19.20
N LYS A 85 -10.74 -20.55 -20.19
CA LYS A 85 -11.48 -19.28 -20.21
C LYS A 85 -12.36 -19.15 -18.98
N ALA A 86 -13.13 -20.19 -18.64
CA ALA A 86 -13.97 -20.21 -17.44
C ALA A 86 -13.15 -20.06 -16.13
N GLN A 87 -11.94 -20.64 -16.08
CA GLN A 87 -11.04 -20.45 -14.95
C GLN A 87 -10.56 -18.99 -14.85
N VAL A 88 -10.14 -18.38 -15.97
CA VAL A 88 -9.71 -16.97 -16.01
C VAL A 88 -10.86 -16.04 -15.59
N VAL A 89 -12.10 -16.30 -16.02
CA VAL A 89 -13.29 -15.55 -15.59
C VAL A 89 -13.44 -15.56 -14.07
N ARG A 90 -13.34 -16.72 -13.43
CA ARG A 90 -13.43 -16.81 -11.96
C ARG A 90 -12.28 -16.09 -11.25
N GLU A 91 -11.08 -16.09 -11.81
CA GLU A 91 -9.97 -15.29 -11.27
C GLU A 91 -10.22 -13.79 -11.42
N LEU A 92 -10.85 -13.36 -12.52
CA LEU A 92 -11.26 -11.96 -12.70
C LEU A 92 -12.33 -11.54 -11.69
N ASP A 93 -13.30 -12.40 -11.39
CA ASP A 93 -14.32 -12.13 -10.37
C ASP A 93 -13.67 -11.85 -9.00
N ARG A 94 -12.67 -12.64 -8.60
CA ARG A 94 -11.92 -12.43 -7.35
C ARG A 94 -11.10 -11.15 -7.38
N LEU A 95 -10.42 -10.89 -8.50
CA LEU A 95 -9.66 -9.65 -8.67
C LEU A 95 -10.56 -8.42 -8.56
N GLU A 96 -11.75 -8.45 -9.17
CA GLU A 96 -12.73 -7.37 -9.09
C GLU A 96 -13.20 -7.12 -7.66
N LEU A 97 -13.52 -8.19 -6.93
CA LEU A 97 -13.88 -8.09 -5.50
C LEU A 97 -12.77 -7.43 -4.68
N ILE A 98 -11.51 -7.83 -4.89
CA ILE A 98 -10.36 -7.24 -4.17
C ILE A 98 -10.18 -5.77 -4.54
N LEU A 99 -10.36 -5.39 -5.81
CA LEU A 99 -10.27 -3.99 -6.23
C LEU A 99 -11.35 -3.13 -5.55
N GLU A 100 -12.57 -3.63 -5.43
CA GLU A 100 -13.65 -2.94 -4.70
C GLU A 100 -13.35 -2.81 -3.20
N GLN A 101 -12.86 -3.87 -2.57
CA GLN A 101 -12.46 -3.84 -1.16
C GLN A 101 -11.30 -2.87 -0.93
N LEU A 102 -10.30 -2.86 -1.81
CA LEU A 102 -9.16 -1.95 -1.73
C LEU A 102 -9.62 -0.50 -1.82
N GLN A 103 -10.54 -0.17 -2.73
CA GLN A 103 -11.14 1.16 -2.80
C GLN A 103 -11.84 1.57 -1.50
N LYS A 104 -12.62 0.66 -0.89
CA LYS A 104 -13.30 0.92 0.39
C LYS A 104 -12.30 1.17 1.53
N VAL A 105 -11.24 0.36 1.60
CA VAL A 105 -10.17 0.49 2.60
C VAL A 105 -9.38 1.79 2.42
N GLU A 106 -9.10 2.17 1.17
CA GLU A 106 -8.43 3.44 0.84
C GLU A 106 -9.31 4.64 1.18
N ALA A 107 -10.61 4.61 0.85
CA ALA A 107 -11.54 5.67 1.25
C ALA A 107 -11.65 5.81 2.78
N ALA A 108 -11.67 4.70 3.53
CA ALA A 108 -11.67 4.71 4.99
C ALA A 108 -10.37 5.30 5.58
N ARG A 109 -9.24 5.13 4.89
CA ARG A 109 -7.96 5.76 5.25
C ARG A 109 -7.95 7.26 4.94
N ASP A 110 -8.41 7.67 3.76
CA ASP A 110 -8.37 9.07 3.32
C ASP A 110 -9.40 9.94 4.06
N GLY A 111 -10.60 9.41 4.31
CA GLY A 111 -11.60 10.03 5.18
C GLY A 111 -11.15 10.18 6.65
N ARG A 112 -10.07 9.50 7.04
CA ARG A 112 -9.36 9.70 8.31
C ARG A 112 -8.23 10.73 8.21
N ALA A 113 -7.47 10.75 7.11
CA ALA A 113 -6.40 11.73 6.90
C ALA A 113 -6.92 13.19 6.94
N VAL A 114 -8.15 13.42 6.45
CA VAL A 114 -8.81 14.74 6.52
C VAL A 114 -9.17 15.14 7.97
N ARG A 115 -9.35 14.18 8.88
CA ARG A 115 -9.70 14.42 10.30
C ARG A 115 -8.49 14.59 11.23
N SER A 116 -7.27 14.30 10.77
CA SER A 116 -6.07 14.26 11.62
C SER A 116 -5.07 15.42 11.41
N SER A 117 -5.50 16.56 10.87
CA SER A 117 -4.71 17.81 10.90
C SER A 117 -5.50 18.87 11.69
N PRO A 118 -4.92 19.62 12.66
CA PRO A 118 -3.49 19.89 12.89
C PRO A 118 -2.96 19.65 14.33
N SER A 119 -1.68 19.27 14.46
CA SER A 119 -0.72 19.66 15.52
C SER A 119 0.56 18.84 15.28
N ASN A 120 1.79 19.37 15.26
CA ASN A 120 2.32 20.59 15.84
C ASN A 120 3.52 21.09 15.02
N THR A 121 3.50 22.40 14.75
CA THR A 121 4.63 23.24 14.36
C THR A 121 5.67 23.22 15.48
N GLY A 122 6.91 22.84 15.19
CA GLY A 122 7.93 22.82 16.24
C GLY A 122 9.32 22.33 15.85
N SER A 123 9.92 22.89 14.79
CA SER A 123 11.39 22.92 14.66
C SER A 123 11.86 23.88 13.56
N ALA A 124 11.60 25.19 13.71
CA ALA A 124 12.26 26.18 12.84
C ALA A 124 12.66 27.49 13.56
N GLU A 125 12.59 27.57 14.89
CA GLU A 125 13.22 28.65 15.66
C GLU A 125 14.49 28.13 16.35
N ALA A 126 15.53 27.85 15.55
CA ALA A 126 16.86 27.56 16.07
C ALA A 126 17.98 28.23 15.26
N LYS A 127 17.68 29.23 14.43
CA LYS A 127 18.69 30.01 13.69
C LYS A 127 18.32 31.50 13.63
N SER A 128 18.32 32.17 14.79
CA SER A 128 18.41 33.64 14.82
C SER A 128 19.25 34.20 15.98
N ARG A 129 19.84 33.34 16.83
CA ARG A 129 20.73 33.79 17.92
C ARG A 129 22.18 34.02 17.51
N GLU A 130 22.54 33.80 16.24
CA GLU A 130 23.95 33.90 15.78
C GLU A 130 24.27 35.15 14.94
N GLN A 131 23.31 36.07 14.76
CA GLN A 131 23.52 37.27 13.92
C GLN A 131 23.56 38.60 14.70
N SER A 132 23.24 38.62 16.00
CA SER A 132 23.20 39.85 16.79
C SER A 132 24.52 40.21 17.51
N VAL A 133 25.58 39.39 17.41
CA VAL A 133 26.86 39.62 18.13
C VAL A 133 28.01 40.09 17.22
N ARG A 134 27.78 40.26 15.92
CA ARG A 134 28.83 40.70 14.96
C ARG A 134 28.68 42.13 14.41
N GLN A 135 27.61 42.86 14.72
CA GLN A 135 27.40 44.23 14.21
C GLN A 135 27.74 45.35 15.20
N SER A 136 28.22 45.05 16.42
CA SER A 136 28.58 46.05 17.43
C SER A 136 30.10 46.26 17.63
N ARG A 137 30.95 45.92 16.64
CA ARG A 137 32.42 46.10 16.72
C ARG A 137 33.06 46.88 15.57
N THR A 138 32.29 47.63 14.78
CA THR A 138 32.83 48.55 13.78
C THR A 138 32.04 49.86 13.79
N SER A 139 32.18 50.62 14.88
CA SER A 139 31.94 52.06 14.90
C SER A 139 32.65 52.64 16.13
N GLU A 140 33.97 52.78 16.01
CA GLU A 140 34.79 53.82 16.66
C GLU A 140 36.01 54.06 15.76
#